data_AF-A0A969L2J3-F1
#
_entry.id   AF-A0A969L2J3-F1
#
_cell.length_a   1.000
_cell.length_b   1.000
_cell.length_c   1.000
_cell.angle_alpha   90.00
_cell.angle_beta   90.00
_cell.angle_gamma   90.00
#
_symmetry.space_group_name_H-M   'P 1'
#
loop_
_entity.id
_entity.type
_entity.pdbx_description
1 polymer ?
#
loop_
_entity_poly.entity_id
_entity_poly.type
_entity_poly.pdbx_seq_one_letter_code
_entity_poly.pdbx_strand_id
1 'polypeptide(L)' 'MSFGPPAERLTDERTILAVGLAHMAKKDPHGIHPDSWAELKQHFSERELMELCYVIGHYNGMQMVNILLDTDV' A
#
# COMPACT_ATOMS: atom_id res chain seq x y z
N MET A 1 -16.44 -0.36 13.62
CA MET A 1 -16.40 -1.20 12.41
C MET A 1 -15.30 -2.23 12.65
N SER A 2 -15.64 -3.53 12.64
CA SER A 2 -14.64 -4.59 12.83
C SER A 2 -14.14 -4.98 11.45
N PHE A 3 -12.90 -4.62 11.13
CA PHE A 3 -12.18 -5.27 10.03
C PHE A 3 -11.98 -6.71 10.51
N GLY A 4 -12.60 -7.68 9.84
CA GLY A 4 -12.56 -9.09 10.23
C GLY A 4 -11.14 -9.61 10.48
N PRO A 5 -10.98 -10.83 11.05
CA PRO A 5 -9.67 -11.39 11.33
C PRO A 5 -8.76 -11.28 10.10
N PRO A 6 -7.45 -10.97 10.26
CA PRO A 6 -6.51 -10.91 9.14
C PRO A 6 -6.65 -12.21 8.37
N ALA A 7 -7.17 -12.16 7.14
CA ALA A 7 -7.42 -13.36 6.38
C ALA A 7 -6.09 -14.10 6.21
N GLU A 8 -5.97 -15.29 6.80
CA GLU A 8 -4.75 -16.12 6.81
C GLU A 8 -4.24 -16.46 5.40
N ARG A 9 -4.98 -16.09 4.34
CA ARG A 9 -4.53 -16.11 2.95
C ARG A 9 -5.13 -14.92 2.21
N LEU A 10 -4.29 -13.97 1.79
CA LEU A 10 -4.64 -13.07 0.70
C LEU A 10 -4.81 -13.92 -0.56
N THR A 11 -6.04 -14.25 -0.93
CA THR A 11 -6.34 -15.07 -2.13
C THR A 11 -6.78 -14.23 -3.32
N ASP A 12 -7.10 -12.96 -3.10
CA ASP A 12 -7.52 -12.03 -4.13
C ASP A 12 -6.29 -11.33 -4.75
N GLU A 13 -6.18 -11.43 -6.07
CA GLU A 13 -5.07 -10.89 -6.86
C GLU A 13 -4.95 -9.37 -6.72
N ARG A 14 -6.08 -8.64 -6.68
CA ARG A 14 -6.09 -7.19 -6.43
C ARG A 14 -5.45 -6.86 -5.09
N THR A 15 -5.80 -7.60 -4.04
CA THR A 15 -5.26 -7.37 -2.70
C THR A 15 -3.78 -7.72 -2.62
N ILE A 16 -3.34 -8.81 -3.27
CA ILE A 16 -1.92 -9.18 -3.38
C ILE A 16 -1.12 -8.05 -4.04
N LEU A 17 -1.59 -7.53 -5.17
CA LEU A 17 -0.94 -6.44 -5.89
C LEU A 17 -0.88 -5.15 -5.07
N ALA A 18 -1.98 -4.79 -4.39
CA ALA A 18 -2.01 -3.61 -3.52
C ALA A 18 -1.02 -3.71 -2.35
N VAL A 19 -0.93 -4.88 -1.72
CA VAL A 19 0.03 -5.15 -0.63
C VAL A 19 1.47 -5.17 -1.17
N GLY A 20 1.69 -5.73 -2.37
CA GLY A 20 2.98 -5.71 -3.05
C GLY A 20 3.47 -4.28 -3.32
N LEU A 21 2.59 -3.42 -3.85
CA LEU A 21 2.88 -2.00 -4.05
C LEU A 21 3.23 -1.30 -2.72
N ALA A 22 2.44 -1.53 -1.67
CA ALA A 22 2.70 -0.95 -0.35
C ALA A 22 4.07 -1.40 0.22
N HIS A 23 4.44 -2.67 0.03
CA HIS A 23 5.73 -3.20 0.46
C HIS A 23 6.89 -2.56 -0.31
N MET A 24 6.78 -2.46 -1.64
CA MET A 24 7.81 -1.81 -2.47
C MET A 24 7.96 -0.33 -2.12
N ALA A 25 6.85 0.42 -2.04
CA ALA A 25 6.86 1.84 -1.72
C ALA A 25 7.45 2.15 -0.33
N LYS A 26 7.26 1.25 0.65
CA LYS A 26 7.87 1.38 1.98
C LYS A 26 9.37 1.08 1.96
N LYS A 27 9.82 0.12 1.15
CA LYS A 27 11.22 -0.33 1.12
C LYS A 27 12.10 0.55 0.24
N ASP A 28 11.65 0.82 -0.98
CA ASP A 28 12.34 1.60 -2.00
C ASP A 28 11.33 2.14 -3.03
N PRO A 29 10.78 3.35 -2.81
CA PRO A 29 9.80 3.94 -3.73
C PRO A 29 10.39 4.29 -5.10
N HIS A 30 11.72 4.46 -5.21
CA HIS A 30 12.39 4.74 -6.48
C HIS A 30 12.61 3.48 -7.32
N GLY A 31 12.52 2.29 -6.70
CA GLY A 31 12.64 1.00 -7.36
C GLY A 31 11.37 0.50 -8.05
N ILE A 32 10.25 1.23 -7.99
CA ILE A 32 8.99 0.79 -8.61
C ILE A 32 9.10 0.95 -10.15
N HIS A 33 9.26 -0.18 -10.84
CA HIS A 33 9.47 -0.22 -12.29
C HIS A 33 8.18 0.09 -13.08
N PRO A 34 8.28 0.67 -14.29
CA PRO A 34 7.13 0.84 -15.19
C PRO A 34 6.29 -0.42 -15.42
N ASP A 35 6.92 -1.61 -15.41
CA ASP A 35 6.22 -2.88 -15.58
C ASP A 35 5.28 -3.19 -14.39
N SER A 36 5.68 -2.86 -13.17
CA SER A 36 4.82 -2.98 -11.99
C SER A 36 3.59 -2.09 -12.10
N TRP A 37 3.74 -0.88 -12.67
CA TRP A 37 2.61 0.01 -12.95
C TRP A 37 1.71 -0.54 -14.06
N ALA A 38 2.28 -1.18 -15.07
CA ALA A 38 1.51 -1.80 -16.15
C ALA A 38 0.66 -2.97 -15.63
N GLU A 39 1.21 -3.80 -14.76
CA GLU A 39 0.49 -4.89 -14.08
C GLU A 39 -0.66 -4.34 -13.20
N LEU A 40 -0.37 -3.34 -12.36
CA LEU A 40 -1.37 -2.69 -11.52
C LEU A 40 -2.55 -2.08 -12.34
N LYS A 41 -2.26 -1.47 -13.49
CA LYS A 41 -3.29 -0.90 -14.37
C LYS A 41 -4.23 -1.94 -14.99
N GLN A 42 -3.90 -3.22 -14.96
CA GLN A 42 -4.81 -4.28 -15.40
C GLN A 42 -5.95 -4.52 -14.40
N HIS A 43 -5.70 -4.21 -13.13
CA HIS A 43 -6.63 -4.50 -12.04
C HIS A 43 -7.24 -3.26 -11.39
N PHE A 44 -6.62 -2.10 -11.54
CA PHE A 44 -7.03 -0.84 -10.92
C PHE A 44 -7.23 0.26 -11.96
N SER A 45 -8.29 1.03 -11.79
CA SER A 45 -8.47 2.30 -12.49
C SER A 45 -7.44 3.34 -12.03
N GLU A 46 -7.21 4.37 -12.84
CA GLU A 46 -6.29 5.47 -12.48
C GLU A 46 -6.67 6.16 -11.16
N ARG A 47 -7.98 6.29 -10.91
CA ARG A 47 -8.49 6.84 -9.65
C ARG A 47 -8.12 5.94 -8.47
N GLU A 48 -8.36 4.65 -8.57
CA GLU A 48 -8.02 3.69 -7.51
C GLU A 48 -6.50 3.65 -7.27
N LEU A 49 -5.68 3.78 -8.32
CA LEU A 49 -4.23 3.87 -8.20
C LEU A 49 -3.78 5.13 -7.45
N MET A 50 -4.40 6.28 -7.73
CA MET A 50 -4.13 7.50 -6.97
C MET A 50 -4.53 7.36 -5.50
N GLU A 51 -5.70 6.78 -5.24
CA GLU A 51 -6.18 6.52 -3.87
C GLU A 51 -5.22 5.56 -3.14
N LEU A 52 -4.75 4.49 -3.79
CA LEU A 52 -3.75 3.57 -3.26
C LEU A 52 -2.44 4.28 -2.91
N CYS A 53 -1.90 5.08 -3.82
CA CYS A 53 -0.67 5.85 -3.57
C CYS A 53 -0.82 6.80 -2.39
N TYR A 54 -1.96 7.50 -2.30
CA TYR A 54 -2.27 8.39 -1.19
C TYR A 54 -2.31 7.63 0.14
N VAL A 55 -3.03 6.50 0.21
CA VAL A 55 -3.17 5.70 1.43
C VAL A 55 -1.80 5.17 1.89
N ILE A 56 -0.98 4.65 0.98
CA ILE A 56 0.37 4.17 1.28
C ILE A 56 1.23 5.31 1.85
N GLY A 57 1.24 6.47 1.18
CA GLY A 57 2.00 7.64 1.63
C GLY A 57 1.53 8.15 2.99
N HIS A 58 0.22 8.22 3.20
CA HIS A 58 -0.40 8.68 4.44
C HIS A 58 0.02 7.80 5.63
N TYR A 59 -0.13 6.48 5.53
CA TYR A 59 0.20 5.58 6.65
C TYR A 59 1.72 5.49 6.88
N ASN A 60 2.55 5.52 5.84
CA ASN A 60 4.01 5.59 6.02
C ASN A 60 4.43 6.91 6.71
N GLY A 61 3.82 8.03 6.33
CA GLY A 61 4.06 9.33 6.95
C GLY A 61 3.63 9.37 8.41
N MET A 62 2.43 8.87 8.72
CA MET A 62 1.93 8.76 10.10
C MET A 62 2.81 7.86 10.95
N GLN A 63 3.28 6.72 10.41
CA GLN A 63 4.24 5.87 11.12
C GLN A 63 5.52 6.64 11.46
N MET A 64 6.06 7.43 10.53
CA MET A 64 7.24 8.24 10.78
C MET A 64 6.98 9.33 11.84
N VAL A 65 5.83 10.00 11.78
CA VAL A 65 5.41 10.98 12.79
C VAL A 65 5.34 10.33 14.17
N ASN A 66 4.74 9.14 14.28
CA ASN A 66 4.63 8.46 15.57
C ASN A 66 6.00 8.10 16.15
N ILE A 67 6.92 7.62 15.31
CA ILE A 67 8.31 7.33 15.71
C ILE A 67 9.04 8.59 16.16
N LEU A 68 8.86 9.71 15.46
CA LEU A 68 9.55 10.96 15.76
C LEU A 68 9.02 11.67 17.01
N LEU A 69 7.73 11.52 17.30
CA LEU A 69 7.05 12.20 18.40
C LEU A 69 6.88 11.32 19.64
N ASP A 70 7.35 10.07 19.60
CA ASP A 70 7.19 9.07 20.68
C ASP A 70 5.74 8.96 21.16
N THR A 71 4.80 9.04 20.22
CA THR A 71 3.38 8.94 20.52
C THR A 71 3.01 7.46 20.66
N ASP A 72 2.43 7.09 21.80
CA ASP A 72 1.79 5.79 22.02
C ASP A 72 0.59 5.65 21.05
N VAL A 73 0.82 5.02 19.89
CA VAL A 73 -0.22 4.58 18.95
C VAL A 73 -0.09 3.08 18.73
#